data_AF-A0A1F8TWR0-F1
#
_entry.id   AF-A0A1F8TWR0-F1
#
_cell.length_a   1.000
_cell.length_b   1.000
_cell.length_c   1.000
_cell.angle_alpha   90.00
_cell.angle_beta   90.00
_cell.angle_gamma   90.00
#
_symmetry.space_group_name_H-M   'P 1'
#
loop_
_entity.id
_entity.type
_entity.pdbx_description
1 polymer ?
#
loop_
_entity_poly.entity_id
_entity_poly.type
_entity_poly.pdbx_seq_one_letter_code
_entity_poly.pdbx_strand_id
1 'polypeptide(L)'
;MTVDAIIEDNQVIVEVKITNDKTGHHVPTDSPLRQMILLVNATDGQGQVLPLLIGEKIPEWGGVGDPSKGYFAGLPGKGYAKILMELWTEISPSGAYWNPTRIVSDNRIPAFESDTSTYTFTVPSDGKVNVKISLLFRRAFKELMDQKGWDVADIVMEEETLTLP
;
A
#
# COMPACT_ATOMS: atom_id res chain seq x y z
N MET A 1 -0.76 13.48 -2.63
CA MET A 1 0.44 12.63 -2.74
C MET A 1 1.45 13.38 -3.58
N THR A 2 2.74 13.26 -3.31
CA THR A 2 3.79 13.77 -4.21
C THR A 2 4.71 12.63 -4.59
N VAL A 3 5.09 12.58 -5.86
CA VAL A 3 5.93 11.52 -6.41
C VAL A 3 7.06 12.15 -7.19
N ASP A 4 8.28 11.74 -6.86
CA ASP A 4 9.49 12.08 -7.61
C ASP A 4 10.13 10.78 -8.10
N ALA A 5 10.65 10.80 -9.33
CA ALA A 5 11.33 9.63 -9.89
C ALA A 5 12.52 10.05 -10.74
N ILE A 6 13.61 9.28 -10.63
CA ILE A 6 14.84 9.46 -11.40
C ILE A 6 15.33 8.13 -11.95
N ILE A 7 16.02 8.17 -13.09
CA ILE A 7 16.74 7.02 -13.64
C ILE A 7 18.24 7.27 -13.47
N GLU A 8 18.92 6.35 -12.79
CA GLU A 8 20.37 6.36 -12.57
C GLU A 8 20.89 4.91 -12.59
N ASP A 9 22.04 4.66 -13.22
CA ASP A 9 22.72 3.36 -13.22
C ASP A 9 21.82 2.14 -13.51
N ASN A 10 21.02 2.21 -14.58
CA ASN A 10 20.04 1.19 -14.99
C ASN A 10 19.00 0.86 -13.91
N GLN A 11 18.69 1.83 -13.05
CA GLN A 11 17.67 1.72 -12.03
C GLN A 11 16.74 2.92 -12.11
N VAL A 12 15.46 2.70 -11.79
CA VAL A 12 14.52 3.79 -11.52
C VAL A 12 14.32 3.85 -10.02
N ILE A 13 14.53 5.03 -9.44
CA ILE A 13 14.32 5.31 -8.02
C ILE A 13 13.08 6.18 -7.93
N VAL A 14 12.08 5.72 -7.19
CA VAL A 14 10.77 6.38 -7.02
C VAL A 14 10.62 6.73 -5.55
N GLU A 15 10.49 8.01 -5.24
CA GLU A 15 10.12 8.49 -3.91
C GLU A 15 8.63 8.87 -3.91
N VAL A 16 7.89 8.33 -2.95
CA VAL A 16 6.48 8.66 -2.73
C VAL A 16 6.33 9.25 -1.34
N LYS A 17 5.75 10.45 -1.28
CA LYS A 17 5.35 11.10 -0.03
C LYS A 17 3.84 11.25 0.03
N ILE A 18 3.25 10.78 1.13
CA ILE A 18 1.83 10.94 1.43
C ILE A 18 1.70 11.84 2.64
N THR A 19 0.94 12.93 2.49
CA THR A 19 0.66 13.88 3.56
C THR A 19 -0.81 13.80 3.94
N ASN A 20 -1.10 13.67 5.23
CA ASN A 20 -2.45 13.79 5.75
C ASN A 20 -2.80 15.27 6.02
N ASP A 21 -3.06 16.02 4.96
CA ASP A 21 -3.28 17.47 5.03
C ASP A 21 -4.76 17.89 5.07
N LYS A 22 -5.69 16.93 4.93
CA LYS A 22 -7.14 17.20 4.87
C LYS A 22 -7.90 16.88 6.16
N THR A 23 -7.27 16.26 7.15
CA THR A 23 -7.97 15.80 8.36
C THR A 23 -7.20 16.09 9.65
N GLY A 24 -7.94 16.35 10.73
CA GLY A 24 -7.39 16.57 12.08
C GLY A 24 -7.19 15.29 12.90
N HIS A 25 -7.18 14.11 12.28
CA HIS A 25 -6.98 12.82 12.93
C HIS A 25 -6.06 11.92 12.09
N HIS A 26 -5.68 10.74 12.58
CA HIS A 26 -4.89 9.77 11.80
C HIS A 26 -5.66 9.29 10.56
N VAL A 27 -4.98 8.94 9.47
CA VAL A 27 -5.59 8.35 8.27
C VAL A 27 -4.95 6.99 7.94
N PRO A 28 -5.76 5.93 7.72
CA PRO A 28 -7.23 5.91 7.81
C PRO A 28 -7.74 5.93 9.27
N THR A 29 -8.95 6.45 9.52
CA THR A 29 -9.62 6.43 10.85
C THR A 29 -10.86 5.54 10.84
N ASP A 30 -11.76 5.68 11.83
CA ASP A 30 -13.00 4.93 12.03
C ASP A 30 -12.74 3.51 12.56
N SER A 31 -13.08 2.47 11.79
CA SER A 31 -12.88 1.08 12.19
C SER A 31 -11.40 0.70 12.14
N PRO A 32 -10.88 -0.10 13.10
CA PRO A 32 -9.50 -0.62 13.01
C PRO A 32 -9.28 -1.57 11.82
N LEU A 33 -10.35 -1.94 11.11
CA LEU A 33 -10.26 -2.72 9.87
C LEU A 33 -9.84 -1.86 8.66
N ARG A 34 -9.95 -0.52 8.75
CA ARG A 34 -9.62 0.37 7.64
C ARG A 34 -8.13 0.36 7.36
N GLN A 35 -7.81 0.34 6.07
CA GLN A 35 -6.45 0.36 5.56
C GLN A 35 -6.33 1.41 4.47
N MET A 36 -5.17 2.03 4.37
CA MET A 36 -4.70 2.52 3.08
C MET A 36 -3.64 1.58 2.53
N ILE A 37 -3.59 1.46 1.21
CA ILE A 37 -2.60 0.68 0.50
C ILE A 37 -2.00 1.57 -0.56
N LEU A 38 -0.71 1.87 -0.42
CA LEU A 38 0.12 2.44 -1.47
C LEU A 38 0.61 1.28 -2.34
N LEU A 39 0.30 1.30 -3.62
CA LEU A 39 0.79 0.37 -4.63
C LEU A 39 1.69 1.12 -5.62
N VAL A 40 2.90 0.62 -5.83
CA VAL A 40 3.87 1.18 -6.76
C VAL A 40 4.17 0.16 -7.85
N ASN A 41 3.73 0.45 -9.07
CA ASN A 41 3.90 -0.44 -10.21
C ASN A 41 4.78 0.21 -11.26
N ALA A 42 5.99 -0.32 -11.44
CA ALA A 42 6.91 0.11 -12.49
C ALA A 42 6.91 -0.92 -13.64
N THR A 43 6.80 -0.44 -14.88
CA THR A 43 6.88 -1.25 -16.09
C THR A 43 7.80 -0.62 -17.13
N ASP A 44 8.30 -1.41 -18.07
CA ASP A 44 8.99 -0.89 -19.26
C ASP A 44 7.98 -0.31 -20.29
N GLY A 45 8.51 0.09 -21.46
CA GLY A 45 7.73 0.63 -22.57
C GLY A 45 6.83 -0.38 -23.27
N GLN A 46 6.98 -1.66 -22.97
CA GLN A 46 6.18 -2.78 -23.47
C GLN A 46 5.13 -3.24 -22.43
N GLY A 47 5.15 -2.65 -21.24
CA GLY A 47 4.24 -2.98 -20.15
C GLY A 47 4.71 -4.16 -19.29
N GLN A 48 5.94 -4.63 -19.45
CA GLN A 48 6.50 -5.68 -18.62
C GLN A 48 6.91 -5.11 -17.25
N VAL A 49 6.47 -5.78 -16.17
CA VAL A 49 6.77 -5.36 -14.79
C VAL A 49 8.28 -5.39 -14.53
N LEU A 50 8.79 -4.29 -13.99
CA LEU A 50 10.19 -4.15 -13.58
C LEU A 50 10.40 -4.80 -12.19
N PRO A 51 11.49 -5.57 -11.99
CA PRO A 51 11.79 -6.15 -10.68
C PRO A 51 12.13 -5.09 -9.63
N LEU A 52 11.48 -5.15 -8.46
CA LEU A 52 11.86 -4.36 -7.29
C LEU A 52 13.17 -4.88 -6.70
N LEU A 53 14.16 -3.99 -6.54
CA LEU A 53 15.43 -4.24 -5.89
C LEU A 53 15.40 -3.84 -4.40
N ILE A 54 14.96 -2.62 -4.12
CA ILE A 54 14.93 -2.02 -2.78
C ILE A 54 13.56 -1.37 -2.59
N GLY A 55 12.96 -1.54 -1.41
CA GLY A 55 11.70 -0.92 -1.05
C GLY A 55 10.80 -1.86 -0.26
N GLU A 56 9.80 -1.29 0.39
CA GLU A 56 8.80 -2.07 1.11
C GLU A 56 7.91 -2.86 0.14
N LYS A 57 7.33 -3.92 0.67
CA LYS A 57 6.27 -4.67 0.01
C LYS A 57 5.02 -4.59 0.85
N ILE A 58 3.87 -4.59 0.19
CA ILE A 58 2.57 -4.62 0.86
C ILE A 58 2.51 -5.89 1.73
N PRO A 59 2.19 -5.77 3.03
CA PRO A 59 2.18 -6.90 3.96
C PRO A 59 1.08 -7.91 3.62
N GLU A 60 1.17 -9.13 4.17
CA GLU A 60 0.23 -10.23 3.90
C GLU A 60 -1.24 -9.86 4.12
N TRP A 61 -1.52 -9.03 5.13
CA TRP A 61 -2.87 -8.56 5.42
C TRP A 61 -3.46 -7.65 4.32
N GLY A 62 -2.64 -7.15 3.39
CA GLY A 62 -3.05 -6.51 2.14
C GLY A 62 -3.69 -7.47 1.13
N GLY A 63 -3.78 -8.76 1.46
CA GLY A 63 -4.46 -9.81 0.71
C GLY A 63 -3.48 -10.61 -0.15
N VAL A 64 -3.33 -11.90 0.15
CA VAL A 64 -2.52 -12.85 -0.63
C VAL A 64 -3.40 -13.49 -1.71
N GLY A 65 -2.99 -13.38 -2.99
CA GLY A 65 -3.78 -13.90 -4.10
C GLY A 65 -3.57 -13.13 -5.40
N ASP A 66 -4.62 -13.08 -6.22
CA ASP A 66 -4.62 -12.43 -7.54
C ASP A 66 -4.74 -10.89 -7.44
N PRO A 67 -3.72 -10.11 -7.85
CA PRO A 67 -3.76 -8.65 -7.79
C PRO A 67 -4.94 -8.03 -8.55
N SER A 68 -5.42 -8.65 -9.62
CA SER A 68 -6.58 -8.15 -10.38
C SER A 68 -7.89 -8.17 -9.58
N LYS A 69 -7.92 -8.92 -8.47
CA LYS A 69 -9.04 -9.02 -7.53
C LYS A 69 -8.80 -8.29 -6.20
N GLY A 70 -7.78 -7.44 -6.16
CA GLY A 70 -7.42 -6.65 -4.98
C GLY A 70 -6.52 -7.38 -3.97
N TYR A 71 -5.84 -8.46 -4.35
CA TYR A 71 -4.89 -9.11 -3.45
C TYR A 71 -3.48 -8.59 -3.73
N PHE A 72 -3.04 -7.60 -2.96
CA PHE A 72 -1.81 -6.84 -3.26
C PHE A 72 -0.59 -7.27 -2.43
N ALA A 73 -0.71 -8.25 -1.53
CA ALA A 73 0.39 -8.68 -0.69
C ALA A 73 1.62 -9.09 -1.53
N GLY A 74 2.80 -8.67 -1.07
CA GLY A 74 4.08 -8.95 -1.73
C GLY A 74 4.41 -8.06 -2.94
N LEU A 75 3.46 -7.24 -3.41
CA LEU A 75 3.73 -6.24 -4.44
C LEU A 75 4.47 -5.03 -3.85
N PRO A 76 5.24 -4.29 -4.66
CA PRO A 76 5.93 -3.08 -4.21
C PRO A 76 4.93 -2.04 -3.71
N GLY A 77 5.16 -1.54 -2.50
CA GLY A 77 4.25 -0.61 -1.86
C GLY A 77 4.24 -0.73 -0.36
N LYS A 78 3.27 -0.07 0.28
CA LYS A 78 3.15 0.03 1.73
C LYS A 78 1.69 -0.02 2.16
N GLY A 79 1.42 -0.75 3.24
CA GLY A 79 0.11 -0.73 3.88
C GLY A 79 0.11 0.19 5.11
N TYR A 80 -0.91 1.02 5.28
CA TYR A 80 -1.11 1.88 6.45
C TYR A 80 -2.35 1.45 7.23
N ALA A 81 -2.15 0.95 8.45
CA ALA A 81 -3.22 0.44 9.29
C ALA A 81 -2.85 0.42 10.78
N LYS A 82 -3.87 0.29 11.64
CA LYS A 82 -3.68 -0.13 13.03
C LYS A 82 -3.94 -1.63 13.12
N ILE A 83 -2.90 -2.41 13.38
CA ILE A 83 -3.01 -3.86 13.53
C ILE A 83 -3.27 -4.20 14.99
N LEU A 84 -4.40 -4.87 15.23
CA LEU A 84 -4.81 -5.34 16.54
C LEU A 84 -4.64 -6.86 16.64
N MET A 85 -4.25 -7.32 17.82
CA MET A 85 -4.20 -8.73 18.18
C MET A 85 -5.07 -9.00 19.39
N GLU A 86 -5.89 -10.04 19.33
CA GLU A 86 -6.73 -10.49 20.44
C GLU A 86 -5.88 -11.04 21.58
N LEU A 87 -6.21 -10.69 22.82
CA LEU A 87 -5.42 -11.08 24.00
C LEU A 87 -5.49 -12.56 24.33
N TRP A 88 -6.58 -13.24 24.01
CA TRP A 88 -6.80 -14.65 24.40
C TRP A 88 -6.48 -15.64 23.29
N THR A 89 -6.76 -15.29 22.03
CA THR A 89 -6.59 -16.17 20.87
C THR A 89 -5.33 -15.84 20.07
N GLU A 90 -4.72 -14.69 20.31
CA GLU A 90 -3.58 -14.15 19.56
C GLU A 90 -3.83 -13.95 18.05
N ILE A 91 -5.10 -14.00 17.61
CA ILE A 91 -5.47 -13.74 16.22
C ILE A 91 -5.09 -12.30 15.84
N SER A 92 -4.40 -12.16 14.72
CA SER A 92 -3.94 -10.88 14.16
C SER A 92 -3.83 -10.96 12.63
N PRO A 93 -4.31 -9.96 11.87
CA PRO A 93 -5.10 -8.82 12.34
C PRO A 93 -6.49 -9.24 12.83
N SER A 94 -6.92 -8.74 13.98
CA SER A 94 -8.25 -9.08 14.51
C SER A 94 -9.36 -8.38 13.73
N GLY A 95 -10.34 -9.17 13.27
CA GLY A 95 -11.63 -8.68 12.79
C GLY A 95 -12.61 -8.32 13.92
N ALA A 96 -12.38 -8.87 15.12
CA ALA A 96 -13.27 -8.80 16.27
C ALA A 96 -12.81 -7.73 17.26
N TYR A 97 -12.83 -6.47 16.83
CA TYR A 97 -12.37 -5.33 17.64
C TYR A 97 -13.22 -5.05 18.91
N TRP A 98 -14.30 -5.79 19.13
CA TRP A 98 -15.07 -5.81 20.39
C TRP A 98 -14.45 -6.72 21.46
N ASN A 99 -13.52 -7.62 21.10
CA ASN A 99 -12.77 -8.43 22.06
C ASN A 99 -11.67 -7.59 22.72
N PRO A 100 -11.16 -8.01 23.89
CA PRO A 100 -9.94 -7.43 24.45
C PRO A 100 -8.75 -7.62 23.48
N THR A 101 -8.15 -6.51 23.04
CA THR A 101 -7.02 -6.51 22.08
C THR A 101 -5.83 -5.69 22.59
N ARG A 102 -4.65 -6.00 22.08
CA ARG A 102 -3.46 -5.12 22.11
C ARG A 102 -3.10 -4.62 20.72
N ILE A 103 -2.43 -3.48 20.64
CA ILE A 103 -1.89 -2.96 19.38
C ILE A 103 -0.59 -3.73 19.08
N VAL A 104 -0.51 -4.32 17.88
CA VAL A 104 0.72 -4.93 17.33
C VAL A 104 1.54 -3.85 16.62
N SER A 105 0.88 -3.05 15.80
CA SER A 105 1.48 -1.91 15.11
C SER A 105 0.43 -0.86 14.77
N ASP A 106 0.87 0.39 14.63
CA ASP A 106 0.04 1.48 14.10
C ASP A 106 0.94 2.39 13.27
N ASN A 107 0.86 2.24 11.95
CA ASN A 107 1.60 3.07 11.00
C ASN A 107 0.67 3.98 10.20
N ARG A 108 -0.55 4.24 10.69
CA ARG A 108 -1.46 5.21 10.09
C ARG A 108 -0.81 6.60 10.13
N ILE A 109 -1.01 7.39 9.09
CA ILE A 109 -0.40 8.72 8.99
C ILE A 109 -1.10 9.64 9.99
N PRO A 110 -0.41 10.20 11.01
CA PRO A 110 -1.05 11.09 11.98
C PRO A 110 -1.60 12.37 11.35
N ALA A 111 -2.40 13.12 12.11
CA ALA A 111 -2.97 14.38 11.64
C ALA A 111 -1.87 15.36 11.21
N PHE A 112 -1.97 15.90 10.00
CA PHE A 112 -1.02 16.88 9.45
C PHE A 112 0.43 16.38 9.26
N GLU A 113 0.67 15.09 9.44
CA GLU A 113 1.99 14.47 9.25
C GLU A 113 2.14 13.90 7.84
N SER A 114 3.38 13.53 7.50
CA SER A 114 3.72 12.85 6.24
C SER A 114 4.45 11.54 6.48
N ASP A 115 4.29 10.59 5.56
CA ASP A 115 5.14 9.39 5.44
C ASP A 115 5.78 9.38 4.05
N THR A 116 7.08 9.11 4.00
CA THR A 116 7.85 8.99 2.75
C THR A 116 8.38 7.56 2.62
N SER A 117 8.27 6.99 1.42
CA SER A 117 8.81 5.68 1.08
C SER A 117 9.51 5.72 -0.29
N THR A 118 10.56 4.92 -0.44
CA THR A 118 11.40 4.89 -1.64
C THR A 118 11.44 3.47 -2.21
N TYR A 119 11.35 3.37 -3.54
CA TYR A 119 11.35 2.11 -4.28
C TYR A 119 12.35 2.19 -5.43
N THR A 120 13.23 1.19 -5.52
CA THR A 120 14.23 1.09 -6.57
C THR A 120 13.94 -0.15 -7.41
N PHE A 121 13.80 0.03 -8.72
CA PHE A 121 13.54 -1.05 -9.66
C PHE A 121 14.69 -1.19 -10.66
N THR A 122 14.93 -2.41 -11.14
CA THR A 122 15.86 -2.65 -12.25
C THR A 122 15.23 -2.22 -13.56
N VAL A 123 15.96 -1.44 -14.36
CA VAL A 123 15.56 -1.05 -15.72
C VAL A 123 16.41 -1.84 -16.71
N PRO A 124 15.81 -2.68 -17.58
CA PRO A 124 16.54 -3.26 -18.70
C PRO A 124 16.98 -2.13 -19.65
N SER A 125 18.20 -2.23 -20.19
CA SER A 125 18.88 -1.22 -21.03
C SER A 125 17.96 -0.33 -21.86
N ASP A 126 18.25 0.98 -21.90
CA ASP A 126 17.62 2.05 -22.69
C ASP A 126 16.17 1.76 -23.14
N GLY A 127 15.22 2.30 -22.38
CA GLY A 127 13.81 2.21 -22.71
C GLY A 127 12.96 3.00 -21.75
N LYS A 128 11.81 3.44 -22.24
CA LYS A 128 10.84 4.19 -21.44
C LYS A 128 10.45 3.38 -20.21
N VAL A 129 10.39 4.04 -19.06
CA VAL A 129 9.87 3.47 -17.83
C VAL A 129 8.56 4.16 -17.49
N ASN A 130 7.52 3.37 -17.22
CA ASN A 130 6.24 3.86 -16.73
C ASN A 130 6.10 3.46 -15.26
N VAL A 131 5.91 4.45 -14.39
CA VAL A 131 5.66 4.22 -12.97
C VAL A 131 4.25 4.70 -12.66
N LYS A 132 3.40 3.78 -12.23
CA LYS A 132 2.05 4.04 -11.77
C LYS A 132 1.99 3.87 -10.25
N ILE A 133 1.51 4.90 -9.56
CA ILE A 133 1.40 4.95 -8.11
C ILE A 133 -0.07 5.13 -7.77
N SER A 134 -0.64 4.20 -7.00
CA SER A 134 -2.03 4.26 -6.58
C SER A 134 -2.11 4.22 -5.06
N LEU A 135 -2.81 5.20 -4.46
CA LEU A 135 -3.17 5.20 -3.05
C LEU A 135 -4.63 4.76 -2.93
N LEU A 136 -4.86 3.62 -2.30
CA LEU A 136 -6.17 2.99 -2.19
C LEU A 136 -6.65 3.01 -0.75
N PHE A 137 -7.95 3.21 -0.54
CA PHE A 137 -8.63 2.99 0.72
C PHE A 137 -9.40 1.67 0.67
N ARG A 138 -9.18 0.84 1.68
CA ARG A 138 -9.85 -0.46 1.86
C ARG A 138 -10.62 -0.52 3.17
N ARG A 139 -11.84 -1.05 3.09
CA ARG A 139 -12.76 -1.08 4.24
C ARG A 139 -12.43 -2.15 5.28
N ALA A 140 -11.92 -3.31 4.87
CA ALA A 140 -11.55 -4.38 5.80
C ALA A 140 -10.44 -5.27 5.23
N PHE A 141 -9.79 -6.07 6.06
CA PHE A 141 -8.80 -7.05 5.61
C PHE A 141 -9.38 -7.99 4.58
N LYS A 142 -8.63 -8.24 3.49
CA LYS A 142 -9.16 -8.94 2.31
C LYS A 142 -9.68 -10.34 2.66
N GLU A 143 -8.93 -11.10 3.45
CA GLU A 143 -9.34 -12.43 3.93
C GLU A 143 -10.65 -12.41 4.72
N LEU A 144 -10.85 -11.39 5.58
CA LEU A 144 -12.09 -11.22 6.32
C LEU A 144 -13.26 -10.90 5.38
N MET A 145 -13.04 -10.02 4.39
CA MET A 145 -14.07 -9.71 3.40
C MET A 145 -14.50 -10.96 2.64
N ASP A 146 -13.54 -11.78 2.21
CA ASP A 146 -13.80 -13.03 1.50
C ASP A 146 -14.56 -14.02 2.38
N GLN A 147 -14.14 -14.21 3.64
CA GLN A 147 -14.82 -15.08 4.61
C GLN A 147 -16.29 -14.67 4.84
N LYS A 148 -16.57 -13.36 4.80
CA LYS A 148 -17.91 -12.82 5.05
C LYS A 148 -18.72 -12.58 3.77
N GLY A 149 -18.15 -12.85 2.59
CA GLY A 149 -18.79 -12.57 1.31
C GLY A 149 -19.04 -11.08 1.08
N TRP A 150 -18.22 -10.20 1.65
CA TRP A 150 -18.32 -8.76 1.45
C TRP A 150 -17.68 -8.37 0.10
N ASP A 151 -18.52 -8.23 -0.91
CA ASP A 151 -18.10 -7.75 -2.23
C ASP A 151 -18.09 -6.23 -2.27
N VAL A 152 -16.98 -5.63 -1.81
CA VAL A 152 -16.78 -4.18 -1.83
C VAL A 152 -15.43 -3.85 -2.42
N ALA A 153 -15.42 -3.02 -3.46
CA ALA A 153 -14.21 -2.58 -4.13
C ALA A 153 -13.38 -1.63 -3.24
N ASP A 154 -12.07 -1.62 -3.49
CA ASP A 154 -11.19 -0.57 -2.99
C ASP A 154 -11.52 0.78 -3.63
N ILE A 155 -11.31 1.85 -2.88
CA ILE A 155 -11.55 3.22 -3.34
C ILE A 155 -10.21 3.85 -3.68
N VAL A 156 -10.03 4.31 -4.92
CA VAL A 156 -8.85 5.10 -5.30
C VAL A 156 -8.96 6.45 -4.60
N MET A 157 -8.04 6.73 -3.69
CA MET A 157 -7.92 8.03 -3.04
C MET A 157 -7.16 9.00 -3.94
N GLU A 158 -6.07 8.52 -4.54
CA GLU A 158 -5.20 9.29 -5.42
C GLU A 158 -4.43 8.35 -6.33
N GLU A 159 -4.08 8.81 -7.52
CA GLU A 159 -3.30 8.06 -8.50
C GLU A 159 -2.40 9.03 -9.27
N GLU A 160 -1.15 8.63 -9.46
CA GLU A 160 -0.17 9.39 -10.24
C GLU A 160 0.54 8.44 -11.22
N THR A 161 0.89 8.96 -12.39
CA THR A 161 1.63 8.20 -13.40
C THR A 161 2.77 9.05 -13.96
N LEU A 162 3.97 8.49 -13.94
CA LEU A 162 5.18 9.10 -14.48
C LEU A 162 5.70 8.24 -15.64
N THR A 163 6.10 8.89 -16.73
CA THR A 163 6.83 8.25 -17.81
C THR A 163 8.22 8.88 -17.88
N LEU A 164 9.24 8.08 -17.63
CA LEU A 164 10.64 8.47 -17.71
C LEU A 164 11.23 7.98 -19.06
N PRO A 165 12.15 8.74 -19.66
CA PRO A 165 12.76 8.40 -20.95
C PRO A 165 13.59 7.12 -20.89
#